data_AF-A0A167HPA4-F1
#
_entry.id   AF-A0A167HPA4-F1
#
_cell.length_a   1.000
_cell.length_b   1.000
_cell.length_c   1.000
_cell.angle_alpha   90.00
_cell.angle_beta   90.00
_cell.angle_gamma   90.00
#
_symmetry.space_group_name_H-M   'P 1'
#
loop_
_entity.id
_entity.type
_entity.pdbx_description
1 polymer ?
#
loop_
_entity_poly.entity_id
_entity_poly.type
_entity_poly.pdbx_seq_one_letter_code
_entity_poly.pdbx_strand_id
1 'polypeptide(L)'
;MVNGKHQSPVKLGTQINKGEWIAHPYIAPDESYLMWDVVRGDGHGKSDIYISFKSKQGAWLPAVNMGPLINTDLNESSPQVTHDGKYLFFSRGEWQVKEDGSQNWGGESYWVDAQIIESLRPKI
;
A
#
# COMPACT_ATOMS: atom_id res chain seq x y z
N MET A 1 -9.34 -3.76 19.71
CA MET A 1 -10.06 -3.59 21.00
C MET A 1 -9.70 -4.74 21.91
N VAL A 2 -9.46 -4.48 23.19
CA VAL A 2 -9.33 -5.55 24.20
C VAL A 2 -10.47 -5.35 25.19
N ASN A 3 -11.33 -6.35 25.33
CA ASN A 3 -12.54 -6.31 26.17
C ASN A 3 -13.45 -5.10 25.86
N GLY A 4 -13.71 -4.85 24.57
CA GLY A 4 -14.59 -3.76 24.12
C GLY A 4 -14.03 -2.35 24.31
N LYS A 5 -12.77 -2.20 24.74
CA LYS A 5 -12.11 -0.90 24.86
C LYS A 5 -11.03 -0.73 23.80
N HIS A 6 -10.98 0.46 23.21
CA HIS A 6 -9.85 0.86 22.40
C HIS A 6 -8.63 1.04 23.30
N GLN A 7 -7.52 0.43 22.90
CA GLN A 7 -6.23 0.71 23.52
C GLN A 7 -5.61 1.95 22.87
N SER A 8 -4.63 2.55 23.53
CA SER A 8 -3.81 3.58 22.89
C SER A 8 -3.16 3.02 21.62
N PRO A 9 -3.13 3.78 20.52
CA PRO A 9 -2.50 3.32 19.28
C PRO A 9 -1.01 3.08 19.52
N VAL A 10 -0.50 1.97 19.01
CA VAL A 10 0.93 1.65 19.02
C VAL A 10 1.52 2.01 17.67
N LYS A 11 2.56 2.84 17.67
CA LYS A 11 3.26 3.21 16.44
C LYS A 11 3.91 1.97 15.83
N LEU A 12 3.64 1.71 14.55
CA LEU A 12 4.28 0.64 13.80
C LEU A 12 5.77 0.94 13.58
N GLY A 13 6.57 -0.10 13.34
CA GLY A 13 8.02 0.08 13.17
C GLY A 13 8.40 0.75 11.84
N THR A 14 9.71 0.91 11.64
CA THR A 14 10.30 1.58 10.47
C THR A 14 10.11 0.82 9.16
N GLN A 15 9.76 -0.47 9.21
CA GLN A 15 9.34 -1.23 8.03
C GLN A 15 8.10 -0.63 7.37
N ILE A 16 7.25 0.06 8.13
CA ILE A 16 6.02 0.71 7.64
C ILE A 16 6.17 2.23 7.66
N ASN A 17 6.66 2.79 8.77
CA ASN A 17 6.75 4.23 8.99
C ASN A 17 8.01 4.88 8.38
N LYS A 18 8.38 4.52 7.15
CA LYS A 18 9.54 5.07 6.43
C LYS A 18 9.11 5.64 5.07
N GLY A 19 9.40 6.92 4.86
CA GLY A 19 9.06 7.67 3.65
C GLY A 19 8.24 8.91 3.96
N GLU A 20 7.71 9.52 2.91
CA GLU A 20 6.80 10.65 2.96
C GLU A 20 5.42 10.23 2.45
N TRP A 21 4.37 10.98 2.80
CA TRP A 21 3.01 10.74 2.31
C TRP A 21 2.50 9.30 2.51
N ILE A 22 2.74 8.75 3.71
CA ILE A 22 2.28 7.40 4.09
C ILE A 22 0.76 7.42 4.24
N ALA A 23 0.03 6.77 3.33
CA ALA A 23 -1.42 6.87 3.26
C ALA A 23 -2.14 5.59 2.78
N HIS A 24 -3.47 5.64 2.86
CA HIS A 24 -4.44 4.62 2.41
C HIS A 24 -4.06 3.16 2.73
N PRO A 25 -3.89 2.81 4.03
CA PRO A 25 -3.55 1.45 4.40
C PRO A 25 -4.71 0.48 4.10
N TYR A 26 -4.36 -0.69 3.55
CA TYR A 26 -5.20 -1.88 3.50
C TYR A 26 -4.56 -2.98 4.33
N ILE A 27 -5.26 -3.44 5.37
CA ILE A 27 -4.87 -4.62 6.14
C ILE A 27 -5.73 -5.80 5.72
N ALA A 28 -5.10 -6.95 5.47
CA ALA A 28 -5.81 -8.18 5.17
C ALA A 28 -6.76 -8.56 6.34
N PRO A 29 -7.92 -9.18 6.09
CA PRO A 29 -8.84 -9.59 7.16
C PRO A 29 -8.23 -10.53 8.20
N ASP A 30 -7.26 -11.35 7.79
CA ASP A 30 -6.48 -12.25 8.66
C ASP A 30 -5.20 -11.61 9.22
N GLU A 31 -5.00 -10.31 8.96
CA GLU A 31 -3.82 -9.52 9.28
C GLU A 31 -2.50 -10.07 8.74
N SER A 32 -2.54 -10.97 7.75
CA SER A 32 -1.32 -11.62 7.23
C SER A 32 -0.44 -10.69 6.40
N TYR A 33 -0.99 -9.59 5.88
CA TYR A 33 -0.26 -8.53 5.20
C TYR A 33 -0.94 -7.16 5.38
N LEU A 34 -0.15 -6.11 5.15
CA LEU A 34 -0.56 -4.70 5.12
C LEU A 34 0.00 -4.10 3.82
N MET A 35 -0.83 -3.39 3.07
CA MET A 35 -0.43 -2.57 1.92
C MET A 35 -0.73 -1.10 2.19
N TRP A 36 0.05 -0.21 1.61
CA TRP A 36 -0.15 1.24 1.70
C TRP A 36 0.61 1.93 0.58
N ASP A 37 0.22 3.17 0.27
CA ASP A 37 1.02 4.03 -0.61
C ASP A 37 1.95 4.94 0.19
N VAL A 38 3.15 5.14 -0.37
CA VAL A 38 4.21 5.93 0.25
C VAL A 38 5.20 6.42 -0.80
N VAL A 39 5.71 7.63 -0.61
CA VAL A 39 6.86 8.15 -1.36
C VAL A 39 8.15 7.71 -0.67
N ARG A 40 8.99 6.98 -1.39
CA ARG A 40 10.32 6.56 -0.90
C ARG A 40 11.35 6.70 -1.99
N GLY A 41 12.59 7.04 -1.62
CA GLY A 41 13.71 7.15 -2.57
C GLY A 41 14.15 5.82 -3.20
N ASP A 42 13.65 4.69 -2.71
CA ASP A 42 13.81 3.34 -3.30
C ASP A 42 12.61 2.89 -4.16
N GLY A 43 11.65 3.80 -4.43
CA GLY A 43 10.50 3.56 -5.31
C GLY A 43 10.79 3.74 -6.81
N HIS A 44 9.81 3.43 -7.64
CA HIS A 44 9.86 3.56 -9.10
C HIS A 44 9.51 4.98 -9.56
N GLY A 45 8.50 5.61 -8.96
CA GLY A 45 7.99 6.90 -9.40
C GLY A 45 7.71 7.87 -8.27
N LYS A 46 6.47 8.39 -8.23
CA LYS A 46 6.02 9.34 -7.22
C LYS A 46 5.64 8.59 -5.93
N SER A 47 4.35 8.38 -5.69
CA SER A 47 3.89 7.49 -4.62
C SER A 47 3.76 6.07 -5.17
N ASP A 48 4.33 5.10 -4.47
CA ASP A 48 4.30 3.69 -4.84
C ASP A 48 3.50 2.90 -3.81
N ILE A 49 2.87 1.80 -4.24
CA ILE A 49 2.27 0.84 -3.32
C ILE A 49 3.34 -0.14 -2.83
N TYR A 50 3.44 -0.24 -1.51
CA TYR A 50 4.28 -1.21 -0.79
C TYR A 50 3.42 -2.22 -0.05
N ILE A 51 3.99 -3.40 0.19
CA ILE A 51 3.39 -4.47 0.99
C ILE A 51 4.36 -4.95 2.07
N SER A 52 3.84 -5.21 3.28
CA SER A 52 4.57 -5.88 4.36
C SER A 52 3.77 -7.08 4.84
N PHE A 53 4.44 -8.23 4.96
CA PHE A 53 3.85 -9.46 5.49
C PHE A 53 4.05 -9.58 7.00
N LYS A 54 3.13 -10.25 7.68
CA LYS A 54 3.24 -10.56 9.10
C LYS A 54 3.94 -11.91 9.28
N SER A 55 5.01 -11.91 10.08
CA SER A 55 5.74 -13.14 10.44
C SER A 55 4.91 -14.04 11.36
N LYS A 56 5.33 -15.30 11.50
CA LYS A 56 4.73 -16.27 12.45
C LYS A 56 4.81 -15.78 13.90
N GLN A 57 5.75 -14.91 14.23
CA GLN A 57 5.94 -14.31 15.55
C GLN A 57 5.11 -13.02 15.72
N GLY A 58 4.28 -12.65 14.75
CA GLY A 58 3.39 -11.48 14.79
C GLY A 58 4.05 -10.15 14.44
N ALA A 59 5.35 -10.14 14.12
CA ALA A 59 6.07 -8.94 13.68
C ALA A 59 5.87 -8.69 12.17
N TRP A 60 5.66 -7.43 11.79
CA TRP A 60 5.68 -6.99 10.40
C TRP A 60 7.10 -7.09 9.83
N LEU A 61 7.25 -7.73 8.68
CA LEU A 61 8.50 -7.92 7.96
C LEU A 61 8.90 -6.65 7.18
N PRO A 62 10.14 -6.55 6.66
CA PRO A 62 10.53 -5.45 5.78
C PRO A 62 9.56 -5.30 4.61
N ALA A 63 9.17 -4.05 4.32
CA ALA A 63 8.28 -3.75 3.20
C ALA A 63 8.93 -4.05 1.85
N VAL A 64 8.10 -4.51 0.92
CA VAL A 64 8.45 -4.87 -0.46
C VAL A 64 7.69 -3.93 -1.39
N ASN A 65 8.39 -3.35 -2.36
CA ASN A 65 7.75 -2.60 -3.45
C ASN A 65 6.93 -3.58 -4.32
N MET A 66 5.68 -3.25 -4.65
CA MET A 66 4.81 -4.19 -5.39
C MET A 66 5.17 -4.38 -6.88
N GLY A 67 6.24 -3.74 -7.35
CA GLY A 67 6.83 -4.02 -8.65
C GLY A 67 6.16 -3.28 -9.81
N PRO A 68 6.75 -3.40 -11.02
CA PRO A 68 6.39 -2.56 -12.17
C PRO A 68 5.02 -2.87 -12.81
N LEU A 69 4.36 -3.96 -12.40
CA LEU A 69 3.00 -4.24 -12.83
C LEU A 69 2.00 -3.28 -12.16
N ILE A 70 2.29 -2.90 -10.91
CA ILE A 70 1.47 -1.98 -10.12
C ILE A 70 2.09 -0.59 -10.14
N ASN A 71 3.35 -0.45 -9.76
CA ASN A 71 4.00 0.85 -9.60
C ASN A 71 4.61 1.35 -10.91
N THR A 72 4.38 2.62 -11.24
CA THR A 72 4.88 3.27 -12.45
C THR A 72 5.55 4.61 -12.10
N ASP A 73 5.89 5.41 -13.11
CA ASP A 73 6.42 6.76 -12.88
C ASP A 73 5.35 7.75 -12.35
N LEU A 74 4.08 7.33 -12.27
CA LEU A 74 2.96 8.11 -11.76
C LEU A 74 2.80 7.93 -10.23
N ASN A 75 1.65 8.32 -9.67
CA ASN A 75 1.30 7.98 -8.29
C ASN A 75 0.33 6.81 -8.31
N GLU A 76 0.68 5.74 -7.60
CA GLU A 76 -0.21 4.67 -7.22
C GLU A 76 -0.68 4.83 -5.78
N SER A 77 -1.97 4.58 -5.54
CA SER A 77 -2.56 4.76 -4.21
C SER A 77 -3.78 3.89 -3.97
N SER A 78 -4.24 3.89 -2.71
CA SER A 78 -5.50 3.26 -2.31
C SER A 78 -5.64 1.78 -2.69
N PRO A 79 -4.64 0.92 -2.36
CA PRO A 79 -4.76 -0.51 -2.62
C PRO A 79 -5.95 -1.10 -1.87
N GLN A 80 -6.74 -1.95 -2.53
CA GLN A 80 -7.82 -2.72 -1.90
C GLN A 80 -7.96 -4.09 -2.54
N VAL A 81 -8.12 -5.13 -1.73
CA VAL A 81 -8.39 -6.50 -2.22
C VAL A 81 -9.86 -6.83 -2.02
N THR A 82 -10.47 -7.45 -3.04
CA THR A 82 -11.86 -7.90 -2.96
C THR A 82 -12.05 -8.93 -1.84
N HIS A 83 -13.27 -9.01 -1.30
CA HIS A 83 -13.60 -9.94 -0.22
C HIS A 83 -13.36 -11.41 -0.60
N ASP A 84 -13.50 -11.76 -1.87
CA ASP A 84 -13.22 -13.10 -2.39
C ASP A 84 -11.73 -13.34 -2.72
N GLY A 85 -10.86 -12.35 -2.48
CA GLY A 85 -9.42 -12.45 -2.63
C GLY A 85 -8.92 -12.56 -4.07
N LYS A 86 -9.77 -12.26 -5.08
CA LYS A 86 -9.41 -12.45 -6.49
C LYS A 86 -8.77 -11.24 -7.15
N TYR A 87 -9.17 -10.04 -6.75
CA TYR A 87 -8.72 -8.82 -7.41
C TYR A 87 -8.12 -7.84 -6.42
N LEU A 88 -6.99 -7.27 -6.81
CA LEU A 88 -6.40 -6.11 -6.18
C LEU A 88 -6.72 -4.88 -7.03
N PHE A 89 -7.48 -3.94 -6.47
CA PHE A 89 -7.78 -2.63 -7.03
C PHE A 89 -6.81 -1.58 -6.48
N PHE A 90 -6.50 -0.58 -7.29
CA PHE A 90 -5.72 0.59 -6.91
C PHE A 90 -5.99 1.75 -7.86
N SER A 91 -5.67 2.97 -7.44
CA SER A 91 -5.71 4.15 -8.29
C SER A 91 -4.33 4.44 -8.84
N ARG A 92 -4.24 4.85 -10.11
CA ARG A 92 -3.02 5.37 -10.72
C ARG A 92 -3.31 6.70 -11.40
N GLY A 93 -2.44 7.69 -11.19
CA GLY A 93 -2.60 9.00 -11.81
C GLY A 93 -1.61 10.04 -11.32
N GLU A 94 -1.92 11.29 -11.60
CA GLU A 94 -1.10 12.40 -11.16
C GLU A 94 -1.88 13.68 -10.89
N TRP A 95 -1.27 14.55 -10.09
CA TRP A 95 -1.73 15.90 -9.91
C TRP A 95 -1.47 16.71 -11.17
N GLN A 96 -2.55 17.25 -11.73
CA GLN A 96 -2.54 18.16 -12.85
C GLN A 96 -2.59 19.58 -12.29
N VAL A 97 -1.67 20.44 -12.74
CA VAL A 97 -1.66 21.86 -12.39
C VAL A 97 -2.34 22.61 -13.54
N LYS A 98 -3.41 23.35 -13.23
CA LYS A 98 -4.13 24.17 -14.20
C LYS A 98 -3.40 25.50 -14.41
N GLU A 99 -3.78 26.23 -15.46
CA GLU A 99 -3.22 27.55 -15.78
C GLU A 99 -3.36 28.55 -14.64
N ASP A 100 -4.42 28.44 -13.83
CA ASP A 100 -4.66 29.29 -12.65
C ASP A 100 -3.87 28.87 -11.40
N GLY A 101 -3.00 27.86 -11.51
CA GLY A 101 -2.21 27.30 -10.42
C GLY A 101 -2.98 26.33 -9.50
N SER A 102 -4.29 26.15 -9.69
CA SER A 102 -5.05 25.15 -8.95
C SER A 102 -4.63 23.74 -9.37
N GLN A 103 -4.77 22.79 -8.44
CA GLN A 103 -4.42 21.39 -8.67
C GLN A 103 -5.67 20.52 -8.64
N ASN A 104 -5.73 19.56 -9.55
CA ASN A 104 -6.71 18.48 -9.52
C ASN A 104 -6.00 17.14 -9.65
N TRP A 105 -6.52 16.14 -8.94
CA TRP A 105 -6.11 14.76 -9.15
C TRP A 105 -6.73 14.24 -10.45
N GLY A 106 -5.89 13.76 -11.37
CA GLY A 106 -6.30 13.04 -12.58
C GLY A 106 -5.82 11.61 -12.49
N GLY A 107 -6.66 10.71 -11.97
CA GLY A 107 -6.32 9.30 -11.83
C GLY A 107 -7.50 8.38 -12.13
N GLU A 108 -7.16 7.16 -12.55
CA GLU A 108 -8.09 6.12 -12.94
C GLU A 108 -7.96 4.91 -12.00
N SER A 109 -9.01 4.11 -11.94
CA SER A 109 -9.02 2.85 -11.18
C SER A 109 -8.49 1.71 -12.06
N TYR A 110 -7.54 0.96 -11.50
CA TYR A 110 -6.94 -0.23 -12.11
C TYR A 110 -7.18 -1.44 -11.23
N TRP A 111 -7.00 -2.62 -11.82
CA TRP A 111 -7.06 -3.88 -11.09
C TRP A 111 -6.11 -4.92 -11.70
N VAL A 112 -5.66 -5.85 -10.86
CA VAL A 112 -4.87 -7.03 -11.23
C VAL A 112 -5.39 -8.26 -10.48
N ASP A 113 -4.96 -9.45 -10.90
CA ASP A 113 -5.16 -10.67 -10.10
C ASP A 113 -4.39 -10.54 -8.77
N ALA A 114 -5.09 -10.77 -7.66
CA ALA A 114 -4.52 -10.63 -6.32
C ALA A 114 -3.44 -11.69 -6.00
N GLN A 115 -3.29 -12.74 -6.83
CA GLN A 115 -2.18 -13.70 -6.72
C GLN A 115 -0.79 -13.05 -6.81
N ILE A 116 -0.68 -11.83 -7.34
CA ILE A 116 0.56 -11.06 -7.28
C ILE A 116 1.08 -10.91 -5.84
N ILE A 117 0.18 -10.80 -4.85
CA ILE A 117 0.52 -10.70 -3.43
C ILE A 117 1.32 -11.93 -2.98
N GLU A 118 0.89 -13.12 -3.38
CA GLU A 118 1.57 -14.37 -3.02
C GLU A 118 2.92 -14.51 -3.70
N SER A 119 3.10 -13.95 -4.90
CA SER A 119 4.40 -13.92 -5.57
C SER A 119 5.45 -13.08 -4.83
N LEU A 120 5.01 -12.11 -4.02
CA LEU A 120 5.86 -11.24 -3.21
C LEU A 120 6.08 -11.77 -1.79
N ARG A 121 5.37 -12.84 -1.38
CA ARG A 121 5.47 -13.40 -0.04
C ARG A 121 6.86 -14.00 0.18
N PRO A 122 7.62 -13.58 1.21
CA PRO A 122 8.92 -14.14 1.50
C PRO A 122 8.84 -15.65 1.76
N LYS A 123 9.75 -16.41 1.16
CA LYS A 123 9.93 -17.83 1.46
C LYS A 123 10.80 -17.96 2.70
N ILE A 124 10.18 -18.17 3.86
CA ILE A 124 10.82 -18.28 5.18
C ILE A 124 10.64 -19.70 5.72
#